data_AF-D8FT96-F1
#
_entry.id   AF-D8FT96-F1
#
_cell.length_a   1.000
_cell.length_b   1.000
_cell.length_c   1.000
_cell.angle_alpha   90.00
_cell.angle_beta   90.00
_cell.angle_gamma   90.00
#
_symmetry.space_group_name_H-M   'P 1'
#
loop_
_entity.id
_entity.type
_entity.pdbx_description
1 polymer ?
#
loop_
_entity_poly.entity_id
_entity_poly.type
_entity_poly.pdbx_seq_one_letter_code
_entity_poly.pdbx_strand_id
1 'polypeptide(L)'
;MRLYQHPNAGKHIMKADEVLKRYAAGRRDFSGENLRGQSFKGKDLSGVNFSEADIRGANFTNAKLRNANFREAKAGLQRRWTISLAILPLILSLLSGFTSGMLGIVSAIFLNPGLTKEFATITRMSASNEAAIIASIIVVSAIVASFLVISQRYQFVKALWLIGVAVIATSISSVFGSQAIYVTISAFLVISLTLLTSLEGATSVCILVLLFGNRYGAISFIVPALSISLPLAGFGTIGLTVASKYPVTATWVILITCLLTMAVSIGSVVFYISIALRAIAGDDGLLWLREFALVIAATGGTSFRNADLTDADFTSATLKSTDFRKANLTRTQWYQAKKLDRVLPGTTYLQIAKIRQLLITGQGQAQNFNRQNLRGINLQGANLADASFISADLSSAKLQDADLSRAKLVQTQLDEADLKGATLTGAYIEDWGITSHTKLHGVRNAINQLPDSSKPDKPGIKELLVQLQAAINDPNLADDDKTQVLEQVKVLAEAGQNPNKETAQKQAKRAMGFLKVIAEGLPSAAQLVKTCQDILPAIAHYFGL
;
A
#
# COMPACT_ATOMS: atom_id res chain seq x y z
N MET A 1 23.43 -1.11 -37.80
CA MET A 1 24.73 -1.09 -37.09
C MET A 1 24.62 -2.07 -35.93
N ARG A 2 25.58 -3.01 -35.80
CA ARG A 2 25.47 -4.30 -35.09
C ARG A 2 25.00 -4.19 -33.63
N LEU A 3 23.97 -4.96 -33.28
CA LEU A 3 23.62 -5.37 -31.92
C LEU A 3 24.79 -6.18 -31.34
N TYR A 4 25.73 -5.51 -30.66
CA TYR A 4 26.65 -6.17 -29.75
C TYR A 4 25.89 -6.48 -28.45
N GLN A 5 25.13 -7.58 -28.46
CA GLN A 5 24.75 -8.22 -27.21
C GLN A 5 26.02 -8.81 -26.59
N HIS A 6 26.60 -8.12 -25.62
CA HIS A 6 27.66 -8.67 -24.79
C HIS A 6 27.10 -9.89 -24.01
N PRO A 7 27.68 -11.09 -24.15
CA PRO A 7 27.17 -12.32 -23.52
C PRO A 7 27.25 -12.35 -21.97
N ASN A 8 27.75 -11.27 -21.35
CA ASN A 8 28.00 -11.14 -19.92
C ASN A 8 27.17 -10.04 -19.21
N ALA A 9 26.21 -9.41 -19.90
CA ALA A 9 25.45 -8.25 -19.41
C ALA A 9 24.64 -8.49 -18.11
N GLY A 10 24.57 -9.71 -17.59
CA GLY A 10 23.86 -10.04 -16.34
C GLY A 10 24.72 -10.26 -15.09
N LYS A 11 26.03 -10.48 -15.20
CA LYS A 11 26.86 -10.93 -14.05
C LYS A 11 27.65 -9.84 -13.35
N HIS A 12 28.11 -8.81 -14.06
CA HIS A 12 28.93 -7.75 -13.48
C HIS A 12 28.07 -6.57 -13.03
N ILE A 13 28.23 -6.13 -11.78
CA ILE A 13 27.57 -4.93 -11.27
C ILE A 13 28.38 -3.72 -11.74
N MET A 14 27.79 -2.86 -12.58
CA MET A 14 28.41 -1.61 -12.98
C MET A 14 28.44 -0.66 -11.79
N LYS A 15 29.61 -0.09 -11.48
CA LYS A 15 29.79 0.78 -10.31
C LYS A 15 29.18 2.16 -10.55
N ALA A 16 28.65 2.77 -9.50
CA ALA A 16 28.10 4.13 -9.56
C ALA A 16 29.10 5.13 -10.17
N ASP A 17 30.36 5.08 -9.74
CA ASP A 17 31.41 5.99 -10.23
C ASP A 17 31.66 5.84 -11.73
N GLU A 18 31.52 4.62 -12.25
CA GLU A 18 31.67 4.35 -13.68
C GLU A 18 30.48 4.92 -14.48
N VAL A 19 29.26 4.75 -13.98
CA VAL A 19 28.06 5.37 -14.56
C VAL A 19 28.20 6.89 -14.58
N LEU A 20 28.60 7.49 -13.45
CA LEU A 20 28.77 8.93 -13.32
C LEU A 20 29.87 9.48 -14.24
N LYS A 21 31.00 8.77 -14.35
CA LYS A 21 32.08 9.13 -15.28
C LYS A 21 31.62 9.11 -16.74
N ARG A 22 30.92 8.04 -17.15
CA ARG A 22 30.38 7.94 -18.50
C ARG A 22 29.26 8.97 -18.75
N TYR A 23 28.45 9.26 -17.74
CA TYR A 23 27.42 10.29 -17.82
C TYR A 23 28.01 11.69 -18.00
N ALA A 24 29.06 12.02 -17.25
CA ALA A 24 29.83 13.25 -17.42
C ALA A 24 30.48 13.34 -18.81
N ALA A 25 30.89 12.22 -19.39
CA ALA A 25 31.38 12.14 -20.78
C ALA A 25 30.28 12.21 -21.85
N GLY A 26 29.02 12.50 -21.47
CA GLY A 26 27.90 12.68 -22.40
C GLY A 26 27.07 11.42 -22.66
N ARG A 27 27.48 10.24 -22.17
CA ARG A 27 26.65 9.03 -22.31
C ARG A 27 25.37 9.19 -21.50
N ARG A 28 24.22 8.90 -22.10
CA ARG A 28 22.92 8.88 -21.40
C ARG A 28 22.34 7.48 -21.27
N ASP A 29 22.82 6.54 -22.09
CA ASP A 29 22.25 5.21 -22.18
C ASP A 29 22.94 4.18 -21.28
N PHE A 30 22.22 3.71 -20.28
CA PHE A 30 22.61 2.66 -19.33
C PHE A 30 21.51 1.59 -19.26
N SER A 31 20.79 1.38 -20.37
CA SER A 31 19.75 0.38 -20.45
C SER A 31 20.28 -1.03 -20.20
N GLY A 32 19.53 -1.86 -19.47
CA GLY A 32 19.86 -3.25 -19.18
C GLY A 32 21.02 -3.45 -18.18
N GLU A 33 21.67 -2.37 -17.74
CA GLU A 33 22.81 -2.46 -16.83
C GLU A 33 22.39 -2.96 -15.43
N ASN A 34 23.31 -3.68 -14.77
CA ASN A 34 23.12 -4.15 -13.40
C ASN A 34 23.67 -3.11 -12.41
N LEU A 35 22.78 -2.34 -11.79
CA LEU A 35 23.07 -1.20 -10.91
C LEU A 35 22.69 -1.48 -9.45
N ARG A 36 22.62 -2.76 -9.08
CA ARG A 36 22.16 -3.17 -7.76
C ARG A 36 23.02 -2.60 -6.64
N GLY A 37 22.36 -1.98 -5.67
CA GLY A 37 23.04 -1.42 -4.49
C GLY A 37 23.92 -0.21 -4.76
N GLN A 38 23.93 0.31 -5.99
CA GLN A 38 24.70 1.50 -6.32
C GLN A 38 24.02 2.75 -5.79
N SER A 39 24.82 3.75 -5.40
CA SER A 39 24.31 5.00 -4.87
C SER A 39 24.49 6.12 -5.88
N PHE A 40 23.37 6.76 -6.23
CA PHE A 40 23.26 7.96 -7.04
C PHE A 40 22.68 9.12 -6.23
N LYS A 41 22.80 9.05 -4.90
CA LYS A 41 22.23 10.01 -3.96
C LYS A 41 22.72 11.43 -4.29
N GLY A 42 21.76 12.34 -4.46
CA GLY A 42 22.04 13.76 -4.74
C GLY A 42 22.64 14.07 -6.10
N LYS A 43 22.74 13.08 -7.01
CA LYS A 43 23.32 13.28 -8.34
C LYS A 43 22.28 13.80 -9.32
N ASP A 44 22.74 14.61 -10.27
CA ASP A 44 21.94 15.01 -11.42
C ASP A 44 22.16 14.01 -12.55
N LEU A 45 21.09 13.30 -12.88
CA LEU A 45 21.02 12.29 -13.93
C LEU A 45 19.81 12.57 -14.82
N SER A 46 19.48 13.84 -15.02
CA SER A 46 18.36 14.23 -15.88
C SER A 46 18.53 13.67 -17.30
N GLY A 47 17.47 13.11 -17.87
CA GLY A 47 17.46 12.49 -19.21
C GLY A 47 18.25 11.18 -19.31
N VAL A 48 18.66 10.57 -18.19
CA VAL A 48 19.34 9.26 -18.21
C VAL A 48 18.38 8.15 -18.65
N ASN A 49 18.87 7.20 -19.43
CA ASN A 49 18.15 5.99 -19.76
C ASN A 49 18.64 4.80 -18.91
N PHE A 50 17.79 4.34 -18.00
CA PHE A 50 17.92 3.13 -17.20
C PHE A 50 16.86 2.08 -17.58
N SER A 51 16.32 2.11 -18.80
CA SER A 51 15.35 1.11 -19.24
C SER A 51 15.92 -0.31 -19.08
N GLU A 52 15.10 -1.27 -18.66
CA GLU A 52 15.48 -2.67 -18.44
C GLU A 52 16.57 -2.92 -17.36
N ALA A 53 17.10 -1.86 -16.73
CA ALA A 53 18.19 -1.97 -15.77
C ALA A 53 17.75 -2.67 -14.46
N ASP A 54 18.67 -3.39 -13.83
CA ASP A 54 18.47 -3.94 -12.49
C ASP A 54 18.92 -2.95 -11.43
N ILE A 55 17.98 -2.14 -10.94
CA ILE A 55 18.21 -1.08 -9.94
C ILE A 55 17.83 -1.51 -8.53
N ARG A 56 17.72 -2.82 -8.25
CA ARG A 56 17.36 -3.31 -6.90
C ARG A 56 18.35 -2.85 -5.84
N GLY A 57 17.83 -2.13 -4.83
CA GLY A 57 18.60 -1.55 -3.74
C GLY A 57 19.44 -0.35 -4.15
N ALA A 58 19.25 0.20 -5.36
CA ALA A 58 19.92 1.42 -5.77
C ALA A 58 19.35 2.63 -5.00
N ASN A 59 20.21 3.59 -4.68
CA ASN A 59 19.85 4.76 -3.89
C ASN A 59 19.85 6.02 -4.74
N PHE A 60 18.67 6.50 -5.12
CA PHE A 60 18.44 7.77 -5.82
C PHE A 60 17.92 8.88 -4.89
N THR A 61 18.14 8.76 -3.58
CA THR A 61 17.67 9.77 -2.62
C THR A 61 18.19 11.16 -2.99
N ASN A 62 17.31 12.18 -3.02
CA ASN A 62 17.64 13.55 -3.44
C ASN A 62 18.21 13.69 -4.87
N ALA A 63 18.16 12.67 -5.72
CA ALA A 63 18.68 12.76 -7.09
C ALA A 63 17.75 13.58 -7.99
N LYS A 64 18.30 14.25 -9.00
CA LYS A 64 17.52 14.87 -10.08
C LYS A 64 17.44 13.88 -11.24
N LEU A 65 16.24 13.39 -11.53
CA LEU A 65 15.95 12.35 -12.50
C LEU A 65 14.86 12.82 -13.47
N ARG A 66 14.88 14.12 -13.80
CA ARG A 66 13.89 14.71 -14.70
C ARG A 66 14.03 14.07 -16.08
N ASN A 67 12.92 13.65 -16.69
CA ASN A 67 12.92 12.94 -17.97
C ASN A 67 13.75 11.64 -17.98
N ALA A 68 14.02 11.03 -16.82
CA ALA A 68 14.72 9.75 -16.76
C ALA A 68 13.82 8.61 -17.25
N ASN A 69 14.38 7.67 -17.99
CA ASN A 69 13.67 6.49 -18.49
C ASN A 69 13.99 5.28 -17.60
N PHE A 70 12.98 4.72 -16.94
CA PHE A 70 13.02 3.51 -16.13
C PHE A 70 12.08 2.42 -16.68
N ARG A 71 11.71 2.48 -17.96
CA ARG A 71 10.84 1.48 -18.59
C ARG A 71 11.37 0.09 -18.37
N GLU A 72 10.53 -0.84 -17.91
CA GLU A 72 10.90 -2.23 -17.64
C GLU A 72 12.03 -2.44 -16.60
N ALA A 73 12.47 -1.39 -15.92
CA ALA A 73 13.50 -1.49 -14.89
C ALA A 73 13.02 -2.34 -13.70
N LYS A 74 13.95 -3.03 -13.06
CA LYS A 74 13.69 -3.89 -11.90
C LYS A 74 14.15 -3.17 -10.63
N ALA A 75 13.21 -2.58 -9.90
CA ALA A 75 13.43 -1.98 -8.59
C ALA A 75 13.04 -2.93 -7.45
N GLY A 76 13.46 -2.58 -6.23
CA GLY A 76 13.12 -3.27 -5.00
C GLY A 76 14.31 -3.84 -4.25
N LEU A 77 14.09 -4.89 -3.46
CA LEU A 77 15.16 -5.45 -2.62
C LEU A 77 16.12 -6.34 -3.39
N GLN A 78 17.36 -6.32 -2.93
CA GLN A 78 18.34 -7.33 -3.30
C GLN A 78 18.09 -8.65 -2.57
N ARG A 79 18.47 -9.77 -3.22
CA ARG A 79 18.34 -11.12 -2.66
C ARG A 79 18.97 -11.26 -1.26
N ARG A 80 20.14 -10.67 -1.02
CA ARG A 80 20.80 -10.71 0.31
C ARG A 80 19.96 -10.06 1.40
N TRP A 81 19.36 -8.89 1.13
CA TRP A 81 18.47 -8.22 2.07
C TRP A 81 17.17 -8.99 2.28
N THR A 82 16.66 -9.64 1.23
CA THR A 82 15.51 -10.55 1.34
C THR A 82 15.81 -11.69 2.30
N ILE A 83 16.99 -12.30 2.21
CA ILE A 83 17.44 -13.36 3.10
C ILE A 83 17.65 -12.82 4.53
N SER A 84 18.33 -11.68 4.68
CA SER A 84 18.55 -11.06 6.00
C SER A 84 17.24 -10.71 6.71
N LEU A 85 16.28 -10.14 5.99
CA LEU A 85 14.95 -9.84 6.51
C LEU A 85 14.11 -11.10 6.78
N ALA A 86 14.46 -12.24 6.18
CA ALA A 86 13.85 -13.53 6.51
C ALA A 86 14.51 -14.19 7.73
N ILE A 87 15.84 -14.04 7.89
CA ILE A 87 16.61 -14.65 8.98
C ILE A 87 16.50 -13.85 10.28
N LEU A 88 16.49 -12.52 10.22
CA LEU A 88 16.46 -11.68 11.43
C LEU A 88 15.25 -11.99 12.33
N PRO A 89 14.01 -12.13 11.81
CA PRO A 89 12.87 -12.53 12.63
C PRO A 89 13.00 -13.98 13.16
N LEU A 90 13.66 -14.88 12.44
CA LEU A 90 13.97 -16.24 12.93
C LEU A 90 14.92 -16.20 14.13
N ILE A 91 15.98 -15.39 14.04
CA ILE A 91 16.94 -15.19 15.14
C ILE A 91 16.25 -14.57 16.35
N LEU A 92 15.42 -13.54 16.14
CA LEU A 92 14.64 -12.91 17.21
C LEU A 92 13.68 -13.91 17.87
N SER A 93 13.04 -14.77 17.09
CA SER A 93 12.18 -15.84 17.61
C SER A 93 12.97 -16.88 18.41
N LEU A 94 14.16 -17.27 17.97
CA LEU A 94 15.04 -18.19 18.71
C LEU A 94 15.55 -17.55 20.01
N LEU A 95 15.92 -16.27 19.98
CA LEU A 95 16.38 -15.52 21.15
C LEU A 95 15.25 -15.37 22.18
N SER A 96 14.03 -15.07 21.73
CA SER A 96 12.83 -15.02 22.58
C SER A 96 12.53 -16.38 23.23
N GLY A 97 12.66 -17.48 22.47
CA GLY A 97 12.49 -18.82 23.01
C GLY A 97 13.55 -19.16 24.07
N PHE A 98 14.80 -18.76 23.82
CA PHE A 98 15.91 -18.92 24.76
C PHE A 98 15.70 -18.13 26.05
N THR A 99 15.31 -16.85 25.97
CA THR A 99 15.01 -16.03 27.15
C THR A 99 13.83 -16.58 27.94
N SER A 100 12.79 -17.07 27.25
CA SER A 100 11.66 -17.74 27.92
C SER A 100 12.09 -19.02 28.65
N GLY A 101 12.98 -19.82 28.06
CA GLY A 101 13.53 -21.02 28.69
C GLY A 101 14.37 -20.71 29.92
N MET A 102 15.27 -19.72 29.83
CA MET A 102 16.09 -19.27 30.96
C MET A 102 15.23 -18.73 32.10
N LEU A 103 14.18 -17.95 31.77
CA LEU A 103 13.25 -17.44 32.77
C LEU A 103 12.49 -18.58 33.48
N GLY A 104 12.05 -19.60 32.74
CA GLY A 104 11.42 -20.79 33.34
C GLY A 104 12.33 -21.51 34.34
N ILE A 105 13.63 -21.62 34.04
CA ILE A 105 14.63 -22.19 34.95
C ILE A 105 14.79 -21.33 36.21
N VAL A 106 14.88 -20.00 36.07
CA VAL A 106 14.97 -19.08 37.21
C VAL A 106 13.71 -19.17 38.08
N SER A 107 12.52 -19.21 37.47
CA SER A 107 11.26 -19.40 38.20
C SER A 107 11.20 -20.73 38.93
N ALA A 108 11.68 -21.83 38.31
CA ALA A 108 11.75 -23.14 38.95
C ALA A 108 12.69 -23.14 40.15
N ILE A 109 13.85 -22.48 40.06
CA ILE A 109 14.80 -22.31 41.17
C ILE A 109 14.18 -21.49 42.32
N PHE A 110 13.46 -20.41 42.01
CA PHE A 110 12.76 -19.61 43.03
C PHE A 110 11.65 -20.39 43.74
N LEU A 111 10.87 -21.19 43.00
CA LEU A 111 9.81 -22.03 43.53
C LEU A 111 10.34 -23.22 44.34
N ASN A 112 11.52 -23.72 44.01
CA ASN A 112 12.17 -24.82 44.71
C ASN A 112 13.67 -24.58 44.83
N PRO A 113 14.12 -23.92 45.93
CA PRO A 113 15.53 -23.63 46.16
C PRO A 113 16.42 -24.88 46.18
N GLY A 114 15.87 -26.08 46.41
CA GLY A 114 16.62 -27.35 46.39
C GLY A 114 17.14 -27.73 44.99
N LEU A 115 16.55 -27.21 43.91
CA LEU A 115 16.98 -27.45 42.52
C LEU A 115 18.34 -26.81 42.20
N THR A 116 18.78 -25.84 43.00
CA THR A 116 20.10 -25.20 42.84
C THR A 116 21.25 -26.21 42.94
N LYS A 117 21.14 -27.19 43.85
CA LYS A 117 22.17 -28.21 44.07
C LYS A 117 22.25 -29.22 42.92
N GLU A 118 21.12 -29.61 42.33
CA GLU A 118 21.09 -30.48 41.14
C GLU A 118 21.65 -29.75 39.91
N PHE A 119 21.28 -28.47 39.69
CA PHE A 119 21.82 -27.67 38.58
C PHE A 119 23.33 -27.38 38.72
N ALA A 120 23.83 -27.09 39.93
CA ALA A 120 25.26 -26.89 40.19
C ALA A 120 26.09 -28.16 39.89
N THR A 121 25.51 -29.32 40.18
CA THR A 121 26.13 -30.63 39.89
C THR A 121 26.21 -30.89 38.38
N ILE A 122 25.16 -30.55 37.63
CA ILE A 122 25.10 -30.73 36.16
C ILE A 122 26.02 -29.75 35.43
N THR A 123 26.14 -28.51 35.90
CA THR A 123 26.96 -27.46 35.26
C THR A 123 28.43 -27.47 35.68
N ARG A 124 28.83 -28.35 36.61
CA ARG A 124 30.17 -28.41 37.23
C ARG A 124 30.66 -27.07 37.80
N MET A 125 29.73 -26.20 38.20
CA MET A 125 30.06 -24.91 38.83
C MET A 125 30.04 -25.07 40.35
N SER A 126 31.12 -24.67 41.02
CA SER A 126 31.28 -24.83 42.48
C SER A 126 30.27 -23.98 43.27
N ALA A 127 29.65 -24.58 44.28
CA ALA A 127 28.52 -24.06 45.06
C ALA A 127 28.84 -22.87 46.00
N SER A 128 30.04 -22.30 45.96
CA SER A 128 30.44 -21.21 46.87
C SER A 128 29.94 -19.81 46.46
N ASN A 129 29.20 -19.69 45.36
CA ASN A 129 28.83 -18.41 44.76
C ASN A 129 27.38 -18.38 44.25
N GLU A 130 26.43 -18.94 45.00
CA GLU A 130 24.99 -18.98 44.65
C GLU A 130 24.43 -17.58 44.32
N ALA A 131 24.85 -16.56 45.07
CA ALA A 131 24.48 -15.17 44.80
C ALA A 131 25.09 -14.61 43.51
N ALA A 132 26.31 -15.03 43.13
CA ALA A 132 26.97 -14.56 41.92
C ALA A 132 26.41 -15.21 40.64
N ILE A 133 25.96 -16.47 40.73
CA ILE A 133 25.27 -17.16 39.62
C ILE A 133 23.93 -16.48 39.35
N ILE A 134 23.12 -16.26 40.40
CA ILE A 134 21.83 -15.55 40.28
C ILE A 134 22.06 -14.11 39.79
N ALA A 135 23.05 -13.39 40.33
CA ALA A 135 23.40 -12.05 39.86
C ALA A 135 23.88 -12.03 38.41
N SER A 136 24.67 -13.01 37.96
CA SER A 136 25.13 -13.10 36.57
C SER A 136 23.99 -13.42 35.60
N ILE A 137 23.05 -14.27 35.98
CA ILE A 137 21.84 -14.57 35.18
C ILE A 137 20.92 -13.35 35.14
N ILE A 138 20.73 -12.64 36.25
CA ILE A 138 19.96 -11.40 36.31
C ILE A 138 20.62 -10.30 35.47
N VAL A 139 21.94 -10.15 35.54
CA VAL A 139 22.69 -9.15 34.75
C VAL A 139 22.66 -9.50 33.27
N VAL A 140 22.85 -10.76 32.88
CA VAL A 140 22.74 -11.19 31.47
C VAL A 140 21.31 -11.04 30.97
N SER A 141 20.31 -11.42 31.76
CA SER A 141 18.89 -11.23 31.41
C SER A 141 18.51 -9.75 31.33
N ALA A 142 19.06 -8.91 32.21
CA ALA A 142 18.87 -7.46 32.19
C ALA A 142 19.59 -6.82 31.00
N ILE A 143 20.80 -7.26 30.64
CA ILE A 143 21.53 -6.76 29.46
C ILE A 143 20.79 -7.16 28.18
N VAL A 144 20.30 -8.40 28.08
CA VAL A 144 19.52 -8.88 26.94
C VAL A 144 18.17 -8.16 26.86
N ALA A 145 17.47 -7.98 27.98
CA ALA A 145 16.22 -7.21 28.04
C ALA A 145 16.46 -5.73 27.70
N SER A 146 17.56 -5.13 28.18
CA SER A 146 17.96 -3.76 27.84
C SER A 146 18.27 -3.63 26.35
N PHE A 147 18.96 -4.61 25.77
CA PHE A 147 19.27 -4.65 24.35
C PHE A 147 17.99 -4.79 23.49
N LEU A 148 17.03 -5.59 23.94
CA LEU A 148 15.72 -5.74 23.30
C LEU A 148 14.85 -4.48 23.44
N VAL A 149 14.85 -3.83 24.61
CA VAL A 149 14.15 -2.55 24.86
C VAL A 149 14.77 -1.39 24.06
N ILE A 150 16.09 -1.32 23.96
CA ILE A 150 16.81 -0.34 23.13
C ILE A 150 16.52 -0.58 21.64
N SER A 151 16.32 -1.83 21.23
CA SER A 151 15.96 -2.19 19.85
C SER A 151 14.52 -1.80 19.45
N GLN A 152 13.66 -1.46 20.42
CA GLN A 152 12.23 -1.20 20.22
C GLN A 152 11.83 0.13 20.87
N ARG A 153 12.23 1.27 20.29
CA ARG A 153 11.70 2.60 20.68
C ARG A 153 10.21 2.71 20.32
N TYR A 154 9.29 2.23 21.16
CA TYR A 154 7.89 2.71 21.29
C TYR A 154 7.09 1.81 22.27
N GLN A 155 7.18 1.98 23.60
CA GLN A 155 6.09 1.59 24.54
C GLN A 155 6.37 2.15 25.95
N PHE A 156 6.30 3.47 26.10
CA PHE A 156 6.36 4.17 27.39
C PHE A 156 5.19 3.77 28.34
N VAL A 157 4.12 3.18 27.79
CA VAL A 157 2.95 2.68 28.54
C VAL A 157 3.20 1.34 29.24
N LYS A 158 4.16 0.52 28.75
CA LYS A 158 4.46 -0.80 29.34
C LYS A 158 5.25 -0.71 30.66
N ALA A 159 6.06 0.34 30.83
CA ALA A 159 6.81 0.57 32.06
C ALA A 159 5.91 0.95 33.26
N LEU A 160 4.80 1.66 33.00
CA LEU A 160 3.81 2.01 34.01
C LEU A 160 3.03 0.79 34.52
N TRP A 161 2.85 -0.23 33.68
CA TRP A 161 2.19 -1.49 34.09
C TRP A 161 3.05 -2.28 35.09
N LEU A 162 4.37 -2.32 34.90
CA LEU A 162 5.33 -2.95 35.83
C LEU A 162 5.34 -2.27 37.21
N ILE A 163 5.19 -0.94 37.27
CA ILE A 163 5.10 -0.21 38.54
C ILE A 163 3.77 -0.52 39.25
N GLY A 164 2.66 -0.64 38.50
CA GLY A 164 1.36 -1.01 39.05
C GLY A 164 1.33 -2.43 39.66
N VAL A 165 2.02 -3.39 39.03
CA VAL A 165 2.13 -4.78 39.54
C VAL A 165 2.94 -4.86 40.84
N ALA A 166 4.01 -4.07 40.97
CA ALA A 166 4.80 -4.02 42.20
C ALA A 166 3.98 -3.47 43.39
N VAL A 167 3.12 -2.48 43.14
CA VAL A 167 2.27 -1.85 44.17
C VAL A 167 1.14 -2.77 44.64
N ILE A 168 0.58 -3.59 43.75
CA ILE A 168 -0.47 -4.57 44.12
C ILE A 168 0.15 -5.76 44.87
N ALA A 169 1.35 -6.20 44.49
CA ALA A 169 2.07 -7.29 45.18
C ALA A 169 2.43 -6.95 46.64
N THR A 170 2.74 -5.68 46.94
CA THR A 170 2.99 -5.22 48.33
C THR A 170 1.72 -5.07 49.16
N SER A 171 0.54 -5.03 48.52
CA SER A 171 -0.73 -4.80 49.22
C SER A 171 -1.41 -6.10 49.69
N ILE A 172 -1.03 -7.24 49.10
CA ILE A 172 -1.62 -8.57 49.36
C ILE A 172 -0.81 -9.35 50.43
N SER A 173 0.39 -8.88 50.78
CA SER A 173 1.27 -9.53 51.77
C SER A 173 0.73 -9.51 53.21
N SER A 174 -0.36 -8.80 53.48
CA SER A 174 -0.96 -8.70 54.81
C SER A 174 -1.99 -9.78 55.14
N VAL A 175 -2.40 -10.63 54.17
CA VAL A 175 -3.59 -11.49 54.33
C VAL A 175 -3.31 -13.00 54.32
N PHE A 176 -2.20 -13.48 53.75
CA PHE A 176 -1.93 -14.92 53.62
C PHE A 176 -0.53 -15.30 54.09
N GLY A 177 -0.35 -16.46 54.71
CA GLY A 177 0.93 -16.93 55.23
C GLY A 177 2.03 -17.12 54.16
N SER A 178 3.29 -17.10 54.60
CA SER A 178 4.49 -16.94 53.75
C SER A 178 4.65 -17.93 52.59
N GLN A 179 4.16 -19.17 52.69
CA GLN A 179 4.35 -20.20 51.66
C GLN A 179 3.35 -20.11 50.50
N ALA A 180 2.12 -19.61 50.72
CA ALA A 180 1.12 -19.44 49.67
C ALA A 180 1.41 -18.21 48.79
N ILE A 181 2.02 -17.18 49.37
CA ILE A 181 2.42 -15.92 48.72
C ILE A 181 3.38 -16.17 47.55
N TYR A 182 4.38 -17.05 47.72
CA TYR A 182 5.37 -17.33 46.66
C TYR A 182 4.76 -18.03 45.45
N VAL A 183 3.78 -18.91 45.67
CA VAL A 183 3.12 -19.68 44.60
C VAL A 183 2.19 -18.79 43.78
N THR A 184 1.42 -17.90 44.42
CA THR A 184 0.50 -17.00 43.71
C THR A 184 1.22 -15.88 42.98
N ILE A 185 2.27 -15.29 43.58
CA ILE A 185 3.10 -14.26 42.92
C ILE A 185 3.88 -14.85 41.74
N SER A 186 4.50 -16.03 41.90
CA SER A 186 5.23 -16.68 40.81
C SER A 186 4.33 -17.12 39.66
N ALA A 187 3.14 -17.68 39.94
CA ALA A 187 2.19 -18.05 38.89
C ALA A 187 1.73 -16.82 38.08
N PHE A 188 1.45 -15.69 38.75
CA PHE A 188 1.02 -14.46 38.08
C PHE A 188 2.16 -13.77 37.30
N LEU A 189 3.39 -13.82 37.84
CA LEU A 189 4.59 -13.31 37.19
C LEU A 189 4.95 -14.16 35.95
N VAL A 190 4.85 -15.49 36.05
CA VAL A 190 5.06 -16.43 34.94
C VAL A 190 4.01 -16.23 33.86
N ILE A 191 2.72 -16.14 34.20
CA ILE A 191 1.64 -15.91 33.22
C ILE A 191 1.86 -14.55 32.52
N SER A 192 2.15 -13.50 33.29
CA SER A 192 2.36 -12.14 32.77
C SER A 192 3.60 -12.05 31.87
N LEU A 193 4.73 -12.68 32.24
CA LEU A 193 5.95 -12.70 31.43
C LEU A 193 5.86 -13.65 30.22
N THR A 194 5.06 -14.72 30.28
CA THR A 194 4.82 -15.62 29.15
C THR A 194 3.90 -14.98 28.09
N LEU A 195 2.94 -14.14 28.53
CA LEU A 195 2.15 -13.28 27.64
C LEU A 195 3.01 -12.22 26.91
N LEU A 196 4.10 -11.77 27.52
CA LEU A 196 5.05 -10.82 26.92
C LEU A 196 5.91 -11.46 25.82
N THR A 197 6.43 -12.66 26.02
CA THR A 197 7.33 -13.36 25.07
C THR A 197 6.58 -13.98 23.88
N SER A 198 5.34 -14.45 24.07
CA SER A 198 4.48 -14.93 22.99
C SER A 198 4.04 -13.83 22.01
N LEU A 199 4.01 -12.57 22.45
CA LEU A 199 3.71 -11.38 21.63
C LEU A 199 4.85 -11.06 20.62
N GLU A 200 6.10 -11.39 20.96
CA GLU A 200 7.30 -11.02 20.18
C GLU A 200 7.59 -11.99 19.02
N GLY A 201 7.44 -13.30 19.25
CA GLY A 201 7.56 -14.29 18.17
C GLY A 201 6.46 -14.16 17.12
N ALA A 202 5.27 -13.78 17.56
CA ALA A 202 4.09 -13.57 16.75
C ALA A 202 4.15 -12.38 15.78
N THR A 203 4.56 -11.22 16.28
CA THR A 203 4.73 -10.00 15.47
C THR A 203 5.80 -10.20 14.39
N SER A 204 6.85 -10.94 14.72
CA SER A 204 7.93 -11.35 13.80
C SER A 204 7.41 -12.20 12.62
N VAL A 205 6.49 -13.13 12.87
CA VAL A 205 5.85 -13.97 11.85
C VAL A 205 4.91 -13.16 10.95
N CYS A 206 4.10 -12.26 11.51
CA CYS A 206 3.24 -11.36 10.72
C CYS A 206 4.05 -10.52 9.72
N ILE A 207 5.18 -9.96 10.15
CA ILE A 207 6.05 -9.14 9.30
C ILE A 207 6.66 -9.98 8.17
N LEU A 208 7.16 -11.19 8.46
CA LEU A 208 7.67 -12.14 7.45
C LEU A 208 6.63 -12.42 6.35
N VAL A 209 5.41 -12.75 6.75
CA VAL A 209 4.31 -13.08 5.84
C VAL A 209 3.94 -11.88 4.96
N LEU A 210 3.89 -10.67 5.52
CA LEU A 210 3.62 -9.43 4.77
C LEU A 210 4.73 -9.06 3.77
N LEU A 211 6.00 -9.25 4.15
CA LEU A 211 7.15 -8.92 3.31
C LEU A 211 7.31 -9.85 2.09
N PHE A 212 7.05 -11.14 2.29
CA PHE A 212 7.41 -12.18 1.33
C PHE A 212 6.23 -12.89 0.66
N GLY A 213 5.02 -12.85 1.24
CA GLY A 213 3.85 -13.59 0.78
C GLY A 213 4.08 -15.11 0.73
N ASN A 214 3.25 -15.84 -0.03
CA ASN A 214 3.31 -17.31 -0.15
C ASN A 214 4.60 -17.89 -0.78
N ARG A 215 5.60 -17.06 -1.11
CA ARG A 215 6.80 -17.50 -1.85
C ARG A 215 7.76 -18.38 -1.03
N TYR A 216 7.59 -18.46 0.28
CA TYR A 216 8.36 -19.32 1.19
C TYR A 216 7.43 -20.21 2.04
N GLY A 217 6.37 -20.73 1.43
CA GLY A 217 5.26 -21.48 2.05
C GLY A 217 5.57 -22.71 2.92
N ALA A 218 6.82 -22.91 3.33
CA ALA A 218 7.22 -23.85 4.37
C ALA A 218 7.95 -23.18 5.55
N ILE A 219 8.78 -22.16 5.31
CA ILE A 219 9.59 -21.50 6.36
C ILE A 219 8.69 -20.70 7.32
N SER A 220 7.62 -20.08 6.82
CA SER A 220 6.64 -19.37 7.67
C SER A 220 5.87 -20.29 8.63
N PHE A 221 5.78 -21.59 8.33
CA PHE A 221 5.05 -22.58 9.13
C PHE A 221 5.95 -23.31 10.14
N ILE A 222 7.27 -23.27 9.94
CA ILE A 222 8.25 -23.92 10.83
C ILE A 222 8.49 -23.06 12.10
N VAL A 223 8.33 -21.74 12.02
CA VAL A 223 8.60 -20.80 13.14
C VAL A 223 7.65 -20.99 14.33
N PRO A 224 6.32 -21.10 14.16
CA PRO A 224 5.43 -21.36 15.29
C PRO A 224 5.78 -22.67 16.00
N ALA A 225 6.18 -23.70 15.25
CA ALA A 225 6.52 -25.00 15.81
C ALA A 225 7.81 -24.98 16.66
N LEU A 226 8.81 -24.17 16.30
CA LEU A 226 10.10 -24.09 17.01
C LEU A 226 10.11 -23.13 18.20
N SER A 227 9.35 -22.03 18.17
CA SER A 227 9.20 -21.15 19.35
C SER A 227 8.37 -21.78 20.47
N ILE A 228 7.65 -22.87 20.19
CA ILE A 228 6.75 -23.55 21.14
C ILE A 228 7.33 -24.89 21.63
N SER A 229 8.33 -25.48 20.97
CA SER A 229 8.82 -26.81 21.33
C SER A 229 9.79 -26.84 22.51
N LEU A 230 10.42 -25.71 22.88
CA LEU A 230 11.36 -25.67 24.01
C LEU A 230 10.72 -25.54 25.40
N PRO A 231 9.55 -24.89 25.59
CA PRO A 231 8.82 -25.05 26.84
C PRO A 231 8.33 -26.50 27.03
N LEU A 232 7.79 -27.16 26.00
CA LEU A 232 7.25 -28.53 26.17
C LEU A 232 8.30 -29.55 26.65
N ALA A 233 9.55 -29.45 26.19
CA ALA A 233 10.62 -30.36 26.59
C ALA A 233 11.09 -30.14 28.04
N GLY A 234 11.05 -28.90 28.54
CA GLY A 234 11.42 -28.57 29.93
C GLY A 234 10.29 -28.81 30.95
N PHE A 235 9.05 -28.59 30.55
CA PHE A 235 7.90 -28.72 31.46
C PHE A 235 7.41 -30.18 31.63
N GLY A 236 7.57 -31.02 30.61
CA GLY A 236 7.22 -32.45 30.70
C GLY A 236 8.11 -33.22 31.68
N THR A 237 9.39 -32.88 31.77
CA THR A 237 10.32 -33.54 32.68
C THR A 237 10.14 -33.05 34.12
N ILE A 238 9.96 -31.74 34.35
CA ILE A 238 9.76 -31.16 35.68
C ILE A 238 8.40 -31.56 36.28
N GLY A 239 7.32 -31.57 35.48
CA GLY A 239 5.98 -31.96 35.96
C GLY A 239 5.92 -33.41 36.46
N LEU A 240 6.58 -34.35 35.78
CA LEU A 240 6.61 -35.76 36.19
C LEU A 240 7.52 -36.02 37.40
N THR A 241 8.65 -35.31 37.54
CA THR A 241 9.55 -35.50 38.69
C THR A 241 9.04 -34.83 39.97
N VAL A 242 8.26 -33.75 39.86
CA VAL A 242 7.67 -33.05 41.02
C VAL A 242 6.42 -33.77 41.54
N ALA A 243 5.65 -34.43 40.67
CA ALA A 243 4.43 -35.15 41.06
C ALA A 243 4.66 -36.27 42.10
N SER A 244 5.87 -36.85 42.15
CA SER A 244 6.21 -37.92 43.09
C SER A 244 6.68 -37.44 44.47
N LYS A 245 6.86 -36.13 44.69
CA LYS A 245 7.52 -35.57 45.89
C LYS A 245 6.71 -34.52 46.67
N TYR A 246 5.53 -34.10 46.18
CA TYR A 246 4.72 -33.02 46.76
C TYR A 246 3.24 -33.41 46.92
N PRO A 247 2.49 -32.80 47.86
CA PRO A 247 1.08 -33.11 48.07
C PRO A 247 0.23 -32.79 46.84
N VAL A 248 -0.80 -33.62 46.61
CA VAL A 248 -1.69 -33.64 45.42
C VAL A 248 -2.13 -32.25 44.96
N THR A 249 -2.34 -31.31 45.89
CA THR A 249 -2.77 -29.93 45.62
C THR A 249 -1.74 -29.09 44.83
N ALA A 250 -0.44 -29.29 45.01
CA ALA A 250 0.60 -28.56 44.28
C ALA A 250 0.76 -29.06 42.83
N THR A 251 0.54 -30.36 42.61
CA THR A 251 0.65 -31.01 41.30
C THR A 251 -0.45 -30.56 40.34
N TRP A 252 -1.68 -30.37 40.84
CA TRP A 252 -2.79 -29.84 40.04
C TRP A 252 -2.58 -28.39 39.60
N VAL A 253 -1.98 -27.55 40.45
CA VAL A 253 -1.66 -26.15 40.09
C VAL A 253 -0.64 -26.07 38.96
N ILE A 254 0.39 -26.92 38.97
CA ILE A 254 1.40 -26.99 37.91
C ILE A 254 0.80 -27.50 36.60
N LEU A 255 0.00 -28.56 36.64
CA LEU A 255 -0.69 -29.12 35.46
C LEU A 255 -1.66 -28.11 34.82
N ILE A 256 -2.47 -27.43 35.63
CA ILE A 256 -3.41 -26.40 35.14
C ILE A 256 -2.65 -25.21 34.56
N THR A 257 -1.56 -24.78 35.19
CA THR A 257 -0.73 -23.67 34.66
C THR A 257 -0.07 -24.04 33.33
N CYS A 258 0.45 -25.26 33.19
CA CYS A 258 1.01 -25.76 31.92
C CYS A 258 -0.07 -25.83 30.83
N LEU A 259 -1.25 -26.38 31.13
CA LEU A 259 -2.36 -26.49 30.17
C LEU A 259 -2.88 -25.11 29.73
N LEU A 260 -3.02 -24.15 30.66
CA LEU A 260 -3.42 -22.78 30.35
C LEU A 260 -2.36 -22.07 29.52
N THR A 261 -1.08 -22.24 29.84
CA THR A 261 0.03 -21.62 29.08
C THR A 261 0.10 -22.19 27.66
N MET A 262 -0.13 -23.49 27.49
CA MET A 262 -0.17 -24.14 26.18
C MET A 262 -1.39 -23.68 25.35
N ALA A 263 -2.57 -23.61 25.97
CA ALA A 263 -3.78 -23.11 25.32
C ALA A 263 -3.65 -21.65 24.89
N VAL A 264 -3.09 -20.78 25.74
CA VAL A 264 -2.81 -19.37 25.42
C VAL A 264 -1.79 -19.25 24.28
N SER A 265 -0.73 -20.06 24.30
CA SER A 265 0.30 -20.04 23.24
C SER A 265 -0.26 -20.47 21.88
N ILE A 266 -1.07 -21.53 21.84
CA ILE A 266 -1.73 -22.01 20.61
C ILE A 266 -2.75 -20.98 20.10
N GLY A 267 -3.59 -20.45 21.01
CA GLY A 267 -4.58 -19.43 20.67
C GLY A 267 -3.95 -18.16 20.11
N SER A 268 -2.81 -17.75 20.66
CA SER A 268 -2.00 -16.62 20.18
C SER A 268 -1.58 -16.85 18.73
N VAL A 269 -0.96 -18.00 18.41
CA VAL A 269 -0.48 -18.31 17.05
C VAL A 269 -1.59 -18.27 16.03
N VAL A 270 -2.74 -18.89 16.32
CA VAL A 270 -3.90 -18.89 15.42
C VAL A 270 -4.38 -17.46 15.20
N PHE A 271 -4.45 -16.65 16.25
CA PHE A 271 -4.82 -15.25 16.18
C PHE A 271 -3.85 -14.45 15.29
N TYR A 272 -2.54 -14.64 15.42
CA TYR A 272 -1.55 -13.93 14.59
C TYR A 272 -1.51 -14.39 13.13
N ILE A 273 -1.65 -15.69 12.87
CA ILE A 273 -1.80 -16.20 11.50
C ILE A 273 -3.04 -15.57 10.87
N SER A 274 -4.14 -15.45 11.62
CA SER A 274 -5.35 -14.81 11.12
C SER A 274 -5.13 -13.33 10.78
N ILE A 275 -4.40 -12.58 11.62
CA ILE A 275 -4.01 -11.19 11.36
C ILE A 275 -3.11 -11.10 10.12
N ALA A 276 -2.11 -11.97 10.00
CA ALA A 276 -1.21 -11.98 8.85
C ALA A 276 -1.95 -12.27 7.54
N LEU A 277 -2.87 -13.24 7.55
CA LEU A 277 -3.70 -13.60 6.39
C LEU A 277 -4.66 -12.46 6.02
N ARG A 278 -5.33 -11.85 7.01
CA ARG A 278 -6.20 -10.66 6.78
C ARG A 278 -5.42 -9.48 6.21
N ALA A 279 -4.21 -9.24 6.71
CA ALA A 279 -3.35 -8.18 6.21
C ALA A 279 -2.83 -8.45 4.77
N ILE A 280 -2.60 -9.71 4.38
CA ILE A 280 -2.33 -10.07 2.97
C ILE A 280 -3.56 -9.87 2.10
N ALA A 281 -4.74 -10.24 2.60
CA ALA A 281 -6.01 -10.10 1.89
C ALA A 281 -6.40 -8.63 1.66
N GLY A 282 -5.71 -7.69 2.29
CA GLY A 282 -5.92 -6.26 2.09
C GLY A 282 -6.99 -5.67 3.01
N ASP A 283 -7.21 -6.27 4.19
CA ASP A 283 -8.13 -5.77 5.21
C ASP A 283 -7.72 -4.37 5.70
N ASP A 284 -8.63 -3.40 5.57
CA ASP A 284 -8.41 -2.00 5.90
C ASP A 284 -8.14 -1.78 7.40
N GLY A 285 -8.62 -2.68 8.28
CA GLY A 285 -8.34 -2.62 9.71
C GLY A 285 -6.87 -2.84 10.09
N LEU A 286 -6.07 -3.39 9.17
CA LEU A 286 -4.66 -3.75 9.40
C LEU A 286 -3.69 -2.95 8.52
N LEU A 287 -4.13 -1.83 7.96
CA LEU A 287 -3.31 -0.94 7.12
C LEU A 287 -1.99 -0.55 7.80
N TRP A 288 -2.01 -0.28 9.11
CA TRP A 288 -0.82 0.13 9.86
C TRP A 288 0.29 -0.95 9.87
N LEU A 289 -0.06 -2.24 9.93
CA LEU A 289 0.90 -3.35 9.87
C LEU A 289 1.52 -3.49 8.50
N ARG A 290 0.70 -3.34 7.45
CA ARG A 290 1.17 -3.37 6.05
C ARG A 290 2.12 -2.21 5.78
N GLU A 291 1.77 -0.99 6.19
CA GLU A 291 2.62 0.19 6.08
C GLU A 291 3.95 -0.01 6.82
N PHE A 292 3.90 -0.52 8.07
CA PHE A 292 5.12 -0.81 8.84
C PHE A 292 6.03 -1.84 8.17
N ALA A 293 5.46 -2.94 7.68
CA ALA A 293 6.22 -3.95 6.93
C ALA A 293 6.84 -3.35 5.66
N LEU A 294 6.10 -2.51 4.93
CA LEU A 294 6.62 -1.83 3.74
C LEU A 294 7.77 -0.88 4.09
N VAL A 295 7.72 -0.15 5.22
CA VAL A 295 8.82 0.72 5.69
C VAL A 295 10.10 -0.10 5.90
N ILE A 296 10.00 -1.25 6.57
CA ILE A 296 11.15 -2.15 6.79
C ILE A 296 11.68 -2.67 5.46
N ALA A 297 10.80 -3.12 4.56
CA ALA A 297 11.20 -3.60 3.23
C ALA A 297 11.95 -2.52 2.43
N ALA A 298 11.39 -1.31 2.42
CA ALA A 298 11.92 -0.19 1.65
C ALA A 298 13.30 0.26 2.15
N THR A 299 13.68 -0.02 3.40
CA THR A 299 14.98 0.35 3.97
C THR A 299 16.16 -0.31 3.23
N GLY A 300 15.98 -1.53 2.71
CA GLY A 300 16.95 -2.23 1.85
C GLY A 300 16.59 -2.23 0.36
N GLY A 301 15.50 -1.56 0.00
CA GLY A 301 14.96 -1.49 -1.35
C GLY A 301 15.53 -0.34 -2.18
N THR A 302 15.02 -0.18 -3.40
CA THR A 302 15.35 0.98 -4.23
C THR A 302 14.72 2.23 -3.61
N SER A 303 15.47 3.32 -3.51
CA SER A 303 14.97 4.58 -2.91
C SER A 303 14.97 5.71 -3.91
N PHE A 304 13.81 6.32 -4.13
CA PHE A 304 13.61 7.60 -4.81
C PHE A 304 13.18 8.70 -3.82
N ARG A 305 13.47 8.54 -2.53
CA ARG A 305 13.06 9.49 -1.50
C ARG A 305 13.59 10.89 -1.82
N ASN A 306 12.72 11.91 -1.79
CA ASN A 306 13.02 13.29 -2.20
C ASN A 306 13.61 13.43 -3.63
N ALA A 307 13.55 12.42 -4.48
CA ALA A 307 14.05 12.54 -5.85
C ALA A 307 13.11 13.40 -6.69
N ASP A 308 13.66 14.14 -7.65
CA ASP A 308 12.87 14.81 -8.68
C ASP A 308 12.65 13.85 -9.86
N LEU A 309 11.46 13.24 -9.91
CA LEU A 309 11.04 12.32 -10.98
C LEU A 309 10.14 13.01 -12.00
N THR A 310 10.25 14.33 -12.13
CA THR A 310 9.43 15.09 -13.08
C THR A 310 9.60 14.54 -14.49
N ASP A 311 8.50 14.16 -15.14
CA ASP A 311 8.49 13.55 -16.49
C ASP A 311 9.27 12.22 -16.61
N ALA A 312 9.59 11.53 -15.51
CA ALA A 312 10.23 10.22 -15.57
C ALA A 312 9.25 9.13 -16.04
N ASP A 313 9.77 8.07 -16.68
CA ASP A 313 8.97 6.99 -17.26
C ASP A 313 9.22 5.65 -16.55
N PHE A 314 8.20 5.11 -15.86
CA PHE A 314 8.21 3.79 -15.21
C PHE A 314 7.33 2.77 -15.93
N THR A 315 7.03 2.94 -17.21
CA THR A 315 6.17 2.01 -17.95
C THR A 315 6.69 0.58 -17.85
N SER A 316 5.84 -0.35 -17.45
CA SER A 316 6.18 -1.78 -17.28
C SER A 316 7.28 -2.09 -16.25
N ALA A 317 7.77 -1.11 -15.49
CA ALA A 317 8.78 -1.29 -14.45
C ALA A 317 8.24 -2.12 -13.28
N THR A 318 9.11 -2.84 -12.58
CA THR A 318 8.74 -3.58 -11.35
C THR A 318 9.19 -2.80 -10.12
N LEU A 319 8.25 -2.40 -9.26
CA LEU A 319 8.47 -1.42 -8.18
C LEU A 319 8.31 -1.98 -6.76
N LYS A 320 8.41 -3.30 -6.56
CA LYS A 320 8.23 -3.90 -5.22
C LYS A 320 9.17 -3.25 -4.19
N SER A 321 8.65 -2.81 -3.05
CA SER A 321 9.46 -2.31 -1.92
C SER A 321 10.39 -1.16 -2.32
N THR A 322 9.83 -0.21 -3.08
CA THR A 322 10.49 1.01 -3.52
C THR A 322 10.00 2.19 -2.70
N ASP A 323 10.91 3.07 -2.26
CA ASP A 323 10.57 4.27 -1.47
C ASP A 323 10.34 5.50 -2.37
N PHE A 324 9.13 6.05 -2.39
CA PHE A 324 8.76 7.29 -3.09
C PHE A 324 8.41 8.43 -2.12
N ARG A 325 8.68 8.29 -0.82
CA ARG A 325 8.34 9.34 0.15
C ARG A 325 8.96 10.67 -0.25
N LYS A 326 8.14 11.71 -0.28
CA LYS A 326 8.53 13.09 -0.63
C LYS A 326 9.16 13.23 -2.04
N ALA A 327 9.07 12.21 -2.89
CA ALA A 327 9.49 12.33 -4.28
C ALA A 327 8.56 13.29 -5.03
N ASN A 328 9.11 14.08 -5.94
CA ASN A 328 8.31 14.85 -6.88
C ASN A 328 7.90 13.95 -8.04
N LEU A 329 6.63 13.58 -8.12
CA LEU A 329 6.07 12.67 -9.13
C LEU A 329 5.33 13.40 -10.26
N THR A 330 5.66 14.68 -10.46
CA THR A 330 5.01 15.52 -11.47
C THR A 330 5.21 14.91 -12.86
N ARG A 331 4.12 14.51 -13.49
CA ARG A 331 4.02 13.98 -14.85
C ARG A 331 4.78 12.68 -15.05
N THR A 332 5.06 11.96 -13.97
CA THR A 332 5.69 10.62 -14.01
C THR A 332 4.73 9.60 -14.64
N GLN A 333 5.21 8.80 -15.60
CA GLN A 333 4.43 7.75 -16.27
C GLN A 333 4.49 6.43 -15.49
N TRP A 334 3.33 5.79 -15.27
CA TRP A 334 3.22 4.53 -14.51
C TRP A 334 2.53 3.41 -15.27
N TYR A 335 2.23 3.61 -16.56
CA TYR A 335 1.45 2.67 -17.36
C TYR A 335 2.03 1.25 -17.28
N GLN A 336 1.20 0.25 -16.96
CA GLN A 336 1.61 -1.15 -16.77
C GLN A 336 2.69 -1.42 -15.70
N ALA A 337 2.99 -0.46 -14.82
CA ALA A 337 3.93 -0.67 -13.73
C ALA A 337 3.46 -1.80 -12.79
N LYS A 338 4.39 -2.68 -12.43
CA LYS A 338 4.13 -3.90 -11.65
C LYS A 338 4.46 -3.66 -10.18
N LYS A 339 3.56 -4.13 -9.30
CA LYS A 339 3.71 -4.07 -7.83
C LYS A 339 3.75 -2.64 -7.25
N LEU A 340 3.08 -1.68 -7.90
CA LEU A 340 2.93 -0.31 -7.39
C LEU A 340 2.16 -0.27 -6.06
N ASP A 341 1.33 -1.27 -5.77
CA ASP A 341 0.64 -1.49 -4.50
C ASP A 341 1.57 -1.86 -3.33
N ARG A 342 2.86 -2.07 -3.60
CA ARG A 342 3.88 -2.48 -2.62
C ARG A 342 5.01 -1.47 -2.49
N VAL A 343 4.78 -0.24 -2.93
CA VAL A 343 5.72 0.86 -2.74
C VAL A 343 5.46 1.53 -1.40
N LEU A 344 6.38 2.39 -1.00
CA LEU A 344 6.18 3.34 0.09
C LEU A 344 5.80 4.70 -0.53
N PRO A 345 4.51 5.01 -0.69
CA PRO A 345 4.08 6.17 -1.47
C PRO A 345 4.30 7.50 -0.74
N GLY A 346 4.41 7.48 0.59
CA GLY A 346 4.40 8.69 1.41
C GLY A 346 3.09 9.46 1.22
N THR A 347 3.18 10.80 1.21
CA THR A 347 2.03 11.70 1.04
C THR A 347 1.72 12.02 -0.43
N THR A 348 2.23 11.23 -1.38
CA THR A 348 2.00 11.44 -2.81
C THR A 348 0.63 10.91 -3.23
N TYR A 349 0.17 11.24 -4.45
CA TYR A 349 -1.08 10.67 -5.01
C TYR A 349 -1.06 9.13 -5.08
N LEU A 350 0.11 8.49 -5.03
CA LEU A 350 0.23 7.03 -5.02
C LEU A 350 -0.32 6.39 -3.74
N GLN A 351 -0.61 7.14 -2.67
CA GLN A 351 -1.18 6.58 -1.45
C GLN A 351 -2.60 6.02 -1.69
N ILE A 352 -3.33 6.56 -2.67
CA ILE A 352 -4.72 6.18 -2.97
C ILE A 352 -4.76 5.00 -3.92
N ALA A 353 -5.42 3.92 -3.51
CA ALA A 353 -5.47 2.67 -4.27
C ALA A 353 -6.10 2.82 -5.67
N LYS A 354 -7.20 3.58 -5.76
CA LYS A 354 -7.90 3.85 -7.04
C LYS A 354 -7.02 4.62 -8.04
N ILE A 355 -6.23 5.58 -7.55
CA ILE A 355 -5.28 6.33 -8.38
C ILE A 355 -4.19 5.40 -8.91
N ARG A 356 -3.64 4.52 -8.07
CA ARG A 356 -2.64 3.53 -8.55
C ARG A 356 -3.20 2.67 -9.68
N GLN A 357 -4.46 2.22 -9.58
CA GLN A 357 -5.10 1.44 -10.65
C GLN A 357 -5.26 2.26 -11.91
N LEU A 358 -5.83 3.47 -11.80
CA LEU A 358 -5.97 4.41 -12.93
C LEU A 358 -4.64 4.64 -13.66
N LEU A 359 -3.57 4.91 -12.92
CA LEU A 359 -2.23 5.18 -13.47
C LEU A 359 -1.61 3.97 -14.19
N ILE A 360 -1.92 2.75 -13.76
CA ILE A 360 -1.39 1.52 -14.37
C ILE A 360 -2.20 1.12 -15.60
N THR A 361 -3.53 1.25 -15.56
CA THR A 361 -4.42 0.72 -16.60
C THR A 361 -4.84 1.78 -17.62
N GLY A 362 -4.79 3.06 -17.25
CA GLY A 362 -5.44 4.14 -17.99
C GLY A 362 -6.96 4.11 -17.91
N GLN A 363 -7.56 3.28 -17.04
CA GLN A 363 -9.01 3.11 -16.92
C GLN A 363 -9.53 3.75 -15.63
N GLY A 364 -10.23 4.87 -15.78
CA GLY A 364 -10.87 5.63 -14.70
C GLY A 364 -12.36 5.90 -14.93
N GLN A 365 -12.98 5.22 -15.89
CA GLN A 365 -14.38 5.43 -16.25
C GLN A 365 -15.30 5.30 -15.02
N ALA A 366 -16.23 6.26 -14.88
CA ALA A 366 -17.22 6.33 -13.80
C ALA A 366 -16.63 6.32 -12.36
N GLN A 367 -15.31 6.55 -12.20
CA GLN A 367 -14.68 6.60 -10.89
C GLN A 367 -14.80 7.98 -10.25
N ASN A 368 -14.86 7.99 -8.91
CA ASN A 368 -14.89 9.22 -8.12
C ASN A 368 -13.51 9.57 -7.58
N PHE A 369 -13.00 10.73 -8.01
CA PHE A 369 -11.75 11.36 -7.60
C PHE A 369 -11.97 12.77 -7.00
N ASN A 370 -13.15 13.03 -6.45
CA ASN A 370 -13.51 14.31 -5.87
C ASN A 370 -12.54 14.70 -4.74
N ARG A 371 -12.21 15.99 -4.66
CA ARG A 371 -11.38 16.60 -3.60
C ARG A 371 -9.97 16.01 -3.48
N GLN A 372 -9.50 15.26 -4.49
CA GLN A 372 -8.17 14.69 -4.49
C GLN A 372 -7.13 15.73 -4.93
N ASN A 373 -5.95 15.70 -4.29
CA ASN A 373 -4.78 16.41 -4.79
C ASN A 373 -4.06 15.52 -5.81
N LEU A 374 -4.24 15.85 -7.08
CA LEU A 374 -3.70 15.16 -8.25
C LEU A 374 -2.75 16.07 -9.03
N ARG A 375 -2.17 17.09 -8.37
CA ARG A 375 -1.27 18.04 -9.02
C ARG A 375 -0.13 17.30 -9.71
N GLY A 376 0.09 17.60 -10.97
CA GLY A 376 1.11 16.96 -11.79
C GLY A 376 0.79 15.52 -12.21
N ILE A 377 -0.34 14.93 -11.84
CA ILE A 377 -1.14 14.06 -12.71
C ILE A 377 -0.57 13.59 -14.06
N ASN A 378 -0.19 12.33 -14.30
CA ASN A 378 -0.06 11.84 -15.68
C ASN A 378 -1.19 10.88 -16.06
N LEU A 379 -2.12 11.36 -16.86
CA LEU A 379 -3.31 10.67 -17.35
C LEU A 379 -3.42 10.77 -18.87
N GLN A 380 -2.28 10.90 -19.57
CA GLN A 380 -2.24 10.94 -21.02
C GLN A 380 -2.92 9.69 -21.62
N GLY A 381 -3.87 9.90 -22.52
CA GLY A 381 -4.63 8.84 -23.19
C GLY A 381 -5.55 8.03 -22.27
N ALA A 382 -5.78 8.46 -21.02
CA ALA A 382 -6.63 7.73 -20.09
C ALA A 382 -8.11 7.83 -20.49
N ASN A 383 -8.85 6.73 -20.28
CA ASN A 383 -10.31 6.72 -20.31
C ASN A 383 -10.83 7.21 -18.95
N LEU A 384 -11.32 8.45 -18.93
CA LEU A 384 -11.89 9.14 -17.78
C LEU A 384 -13.37 9.49 -18.04
N ALA A 385 -14.02 8.78 -18.97
CA ALA A 385 -15.42 9.02 -19.28
C ALA A 385 -16.28 8.84 -18.02
N ASP A 386 -17.26 9.72 -17.80
CA ASP A 386 -18.13 9.69 -16.61
C ASP A 386 -17.41 9.84 -15.25
N ALA A 387 -16.11 10.08 -15.23
CA ALA A 387 -15.35 10.24 -13.98
C ALA A 387 -15.71 11.56 -13.29
N SER A 388 -15.62 11.57 -11.96
CA SER A 388 -15.93 12.75 -11.15
C SER A 388 -14.65 13.31 -10.52
N PHE A 389 -14.35 14.59 -10.80
CA PHE A 389 -13.21 15.35 -10.27
C PHE A 389 -13.65 16.58 -9.48
N ILE A 390 -14.87 16.59 -8.93
CA ILE A 390 -15.45 17.75 -8.25
C ILE A 390 -14.51 18.24 -7.13
N SER A 391 -14.13 19.52 -7.20
CA SER A 391 -13.18 20.18 -6.30
C SER A 391 -11.79 19.50 -6.22
N ALA A 392 -11.39 18.73 -7.22
CA ALA A 392 -10.04 18.14 -7.28
C ALA A 392 -9.01 19.14 -7.83
N ASP A 393 -7.74 18.92 -7.50
CA ASP A 393 -6.61 19.68 -8.04
C ASP A 393 -5.88 18.85 -9.09
N LEU A 394 -6.08 19.16 -10.37
CA LEU A 394 -5.39 18.60 -11.55
C LEU A 394 -4.37 19.60 -12.15
N SER A 395 -3.94 20.60 -11.38
CA SER A 395 -2.97 21.59 -11.87
C SER A 395 -1.68 20.93 -12.36
N SER A 396 -1.11 21.41 -13.45
CA SER A 396 0.09 20.88 -14.12
C SER A 396 -0.03 19.43 -14.59
N ALA A 397 -1.24 18.85 -14.66
CA ALA A 397 -1.46 17.49 -15.13
C ALA A 397 -1.23 17.34 -16.64
N LYS A 398 -0.85 16.13 -17.07
CA LYS A 398 -0.85 15.67 -18.46
C LYS A 398 -2.15 14.91 -18.73
N LEU A 399 -3.02 15.49 -19.54
CA LEU A 399 -4.32 14.97 -19.95
C LEU A 399 -4.41 14.88 -21.48
N GLN A 400 -3.27 14.85 -22.18
CA GLN A 400 -3.29 14.83 -23.65
C GLN A 400 -4.00 13.58 -24.14
N ASP A 401 -4.88 13.73 -25.13
CA ASP A 401 -5.69 12.66 -25.70
C ASP A 401 -6.53 11.85 -24.68
N ALA A 402 -6.72 12.35 -23.46
CA ALA A 402 -7.57 11.71 -22.47
C ALA A 402 -9.04 11.83 -22.87
N ASP A 403 -9.82 10.78 -22.64
CA ASP A 403 -11.27 10.83 -22.82
C ASP A 403 -11.92 11.30 -21.52
N LEU A 404 -12.28 12.59 -21.45
CA LEU A 404 -13.04 13.21 -20.37
C LEU A 404 -14.51 13.39 -20.76
N SER A 405 -15.02 12.59 -21.71
CA SER A 405 -16.44 12.64 -22.11
C SER A 405 -17.32 12.49 -20.87
N ARG A 406 -18.27 13.41 -20.66
CA ARG A 406 -19.19 13.39 -19.51
C ARG A 406 -18.54 13.44 -18.12
N ALA A 407 -17.26 13.76 -18.04
CA ALA A 407 -16.60 13.92 -16.75
C ALA A 407 -17.19 15.13 -15.98
N LYS A 408 -17.26 15.02 -14.65
CA LYS A 408 -17.67 16.13 -13.77
C LYS A 408 -16.44 16.92 -13.35
N LEU A 409 -16.26 18.10 -13.92
CA LEU A 409 -15.13 19.01 -13.70
C LEU A 409 -15.54 20.26 -12.90
N VAL A 410 -16.55 20.14 -12.04
CA VAL A 410 -17.06 21.24 -11.20
C VAL A 410 -16.01 21.66 -10.17
N GLN A 411 -15.68 22.94 -10.07
CA GLN A 411 -14.65 23.50 -9.16
C GLN A 411 -13.27 22.83 -9.29
N THR A 412 -12.98 22.19 -10.41
CA THR A 412 -11.73 21.46 -10.62
C THR A 412 -10.61 22.42 -11.02
N GLN A 413 -9.45 22.34 -10.37
CA GLN A 413 -8.30 23.19 -10.74
C GLN A 413 -7.47 22.51 -11.83
N LEU A 414 -7.22 23.21 -12.93
CA LEU A 414 -6.52 22.75 -14.14
C LEU A 414 -5.44 23.77 -14.57
N ASP A 415 -4.93 24.56 -13.63
CA ASP A 415 -3.87 25.54 -13.88
C ASP A 415 -2.66 24.87 -14.52
N GLU A 416 -2.18 25.36 -15.66
CA GLU A 416 -1.05 24.79 -16.41
C GLU A 416 -1.23 23.32 -16.87
N ALA A 417 -2.45 22.77 -16.78
CA ALA A 417 -2.72 21.42 -17.28
C ALA A 417 -2.60 21.37 -18.81
N ASP A 418 -2.20 20.21 -19.33
CA ASP A 418 -2.06 19.97 -20.76
C ASP A 418 -3.17 19.03 -21.25
N LEU A 419 -4.23 19.61 -21.82
CA LEU A 419 -5.40 18.92 -22.37
C LEU A 419 -5.35 18.79 -23.90
N LYS A 420 -4.17 18.89 -24.53
CA LYS A 420 -4.09 18.80 -26.00
C LYS A 420 -4.73 17.51 -26.52
N GLY A 421 -5.66 17.63 -27.45
CA GLY A 421 -6.35 16.45 -28.00
C GLY A 421 -7.35 15.77 -27.05
N ALA A 422 -7.54 16.24 -25.82
CA ALA A 422 -8.48 15.65 -24.88
C ALA A 422 -9.93 15.78 -25.38
N THR A 423 -10.77 14.79 -25.10
CA THR A 423 -12.19 14.81 -25.45
C THR A 423 -13.02 15.27 -24.25
N LEU A 424 -13.71 16.39 -24.36
CA LEU A 424 -14.60 16.97 -23.34
C LEU A 424 -16.08 16.94 -23.76
N THR A 425 -16.45 16.15 -24.77
CA THR A 425 -17.83 16.07 -25.25
C THR A 425 -18.77 15.66 -24.10
N GLY A 426 -19.76 16.50 -23.81
CA GLY A 426 -20.73 16.26 -22.74
C GLY A 426 -20.19 16.43 -21.31
N ALA A 427 -18.93 16.89 -21.12
CA ALA A 427 -18.38 17.14 -19.80
C ALA A 427 -19.16 18.24 -19.05
N TYR A 428 -19.29 18.09 -17.74
CA TYR A 428 -19.91 19.08 -16.87
C TYR A 428 -18.83 20.00 -16.32
N ILE A 429 -18.79 21.23 -16.81
CA ILE A 429 -17.77 22.23 -16.47
C ILE A 429 -18.46 23.41 -15.80
N GLU A 430 -18.10 23.67 -14.56
CA GLU A 430 -18.60 24.78 -13.75
C GLU A 430 -17.47 25.21 -12.81
N ASP A 431 -17.14 26.50 -12.77
CA ASP A 431 -16.10 27.06 -11.88
C ASP A 431 -14.73 26.34 -11.92
N TRP A 432 -14.36 25.74 -13.05
CA TRP A 432 -13.03 25.14 -13.17
C TRP A 432 -11.94 26.23 -13.21
N GLY A 433 -10.80 25.96 -12.58
CA GLY A 433 -9.65 26.86 -12.61
C GLY A 433 -8.79 26.57 -13.84
N ILE A 434 -8.56 27.57 -14.70
CA ILE A 434 -7.59 27.49 -15.79
C ILE A 434 -6.78 28.78 -15.84
N THR A 435 -5.56 28.70 -16.38
CA THR A 435 -4.69 29.87 -16.58
C THR A 435 -4.35 30.06 -18.06
N SER A 436 -3.69 31.17 -18.40
CA SER A 436 -3.14 31.42 -19.74
C SER A 436 -2.11 30.36 -20.19
N HIS A 437 -1.60 29.54 -19.27
CA HIS A 437 -0.66 28.45 -19.55
C HIS A 437 -1.33 27.08 -19.70
N THR A 438 -2.64 26.97 -19.40
CA THR A 438 -3.41 25.74 -19.64
C THR A 438 -3.51 25.49 -21.15
N LYS A 439 -3.10 24.30 -21.60
CA LYS A 439 -3.03 23.98 -23.04
C LYS A 439 -4.31 23.29 -23.49
N LEU A 440 -5.12 24.01 -24.27
CA LEU A 440 -6.41 23.54 -24.79
C LEU A 440 -6.40 23.27 -26.31
N HIS A 441 -5.22 23.32 -26.96
CA HIS A 441 -5.13 23.13 -28.40
C HIS A 441 -5.62 21.75 -28.84
N GLY A 442 -6.58 21.71 -29.76
CA GLY A 442 -7.11 20.46 -30.30
C GLY A 442 -8.02 19.69 -29.35
N VAL A 443 -8.47 20.31 -28.24
CA VAL A 443 -9.52 19.75 -27.40
C VAL A 443 -10.76 19.47 -28.26
N ARG A 444 -11.25 18.24 -28.20
CA ARG A 444 -12.45 17.79 -28.91
C ARG A 444 -13.65 18.03 -28.01
N ASN A 445 -14.58 18.84 -28.47
CA ASN A 445 -15.90 18.98 -27.86
C ASN A 445 -16.90 18.99 -29.00
N ALA A 446 -17.48 17.82 -29.27
CA ALA A 446 -18.30 17.63 -30.47
C ALA A 446 -19.49 18.61 -30.49
N ILE A 447 -20.08 18.92 -29.32
CA ILE A 447 -21.18 19.87 -29.20
C ILE A 447 -20.72 21.28 -29.59
N ASN A 448 -19.59 21.75 -29.07
CA ASN A 448 -19.07 23.09 -29.38
C ASN A 448 -18.52 23.24 -30.81
N GLN A 449 -18.23 22.12 -31.48
CA GLN A 449 -17.78 22.08 -32.87
C GLN A 449 -18.95 22.08 -33.87
N LEU A 450 -20.20 21.99 -33.40
CA LEU A 450 -21.37 22.15 -34.24
C LEU A 450 -21.56 23.61 -34.67
N PRO A 451 -22.14 23.86 -35.86
CA PRO A 451 -22.43 25.21 -36.30
C PRO A 451 -23.43 25.90 -35.35
N ASP A 452 -23.17 27.17 -35.05
CA ASP A 452 -24.15 28.03 -34.38
C ASP A 452 -25.39 28.20 -35.27
N SER A 453 -26.52 28.53 -34.67
CA SER A 453 -27.75 28.75 -35.43
C SER A 453 -27.57 29.82 -36.52
N SER A 454 -28.04 29.51 -37.73
CA SER A 454 -28.13 30.47 -38.83
C SER A 454 -29.27 31.49 -38.67
N LYS A 455 -30.13 31.33 -37.65
CA LYS A 455 -31.29 32.20 -37.39
C LYS A 455 -31.34 32.59 -35.92
N PRO A 456 -31.39 33.90 -35.57
CA PRO A 456 -31.43 34.37 -34.18
C PRO A 456 -32.57 33.78 -33.35
N ASP A 457 -33.72 33.55 -33.97
CA ASP A 457 -34.97 33.15 -33.28
C ASP A 457 -35.20 31.63 -33.28
N LYS A 458 -34.27 30.82 -33.81
CA LYS A 458 -34.39 29.36 -33.81
C LYS A 458 -33.13 28.71 -33.26
N PRO A 459 -33.21 27.82 -32.26
CA PRO A 459 -32.05 27.08 -31.79
C PRO A 459 -31.52 26.16 -32.91
N GLY A 460 -30.21 26.19 -33.15
CA GLY A 460 -29.50 25.27 -34.03
C GLY A 460 -29.22 23.95 -33.31
N ILE A 461 -28.61 22.98 -34.01
CA ILE A 461 -28.32 21.66 -33.43
C ILE A 461 -27.47 21.77 -32.15
N LYS A 462 -26.54 22.74 -32.09
CA LYS A 462 -25.72 23.01 -30.92
C LYS A 462 -26.56 23.40 -29.71
N GLU A 463 -27.42 24.41 -29.87
CA GLU A 463 -28.28 24.90 -28.78
C GLU A 463 -29.28 23.82 -28.34
N LEU A 464 -29.82 23.04 -29.27
CA LEU A 464 -30.71 21.91 -28.96
C LEU A 464 -30.00 20.83 -28.12
N LEU A 465 -28.77 20.46 -28.48
CA LEU A 465 -28.01 19.46 -27.72
C LEU A 465 -27.55 20.00 -26.36
N VAL A 466 -27.25 21.29 -26.23
CA VAL A 466 -26.98 21.93 -24.93
C VAL A 466 -28.23 21.91 -24.05
N GLN A 467 -29.40 22.21 -24.59
CA GLN A 467 -30.68 22.11 -23.86
C GLN A 467 -30.96 20.67 -23.43
N LEU A 468 -30.73 19.69 -24.32
CA LEU A 468 -30.86 18.28 -23.98
C LEU A 468 -29.92 17.88 -22.85
N GLN A 469 -28.66 18.35 -22.91
CA GLN A 469 -27.66 18.08 -21.87
C GLN A 469 -28.05 18.70 -20.53
N ALA A 470 -28.61 19.92 -20.51
CA ALA A 470 -29.08 20.57 -19.29
C ALA A 470 -30.26 19.82 -18.63
N ALA A 471 -31.13 19.21 -19.44
CA ALA A 471 -32.28 18.45 -18.94
C ALA A 471 -31.90 17.14 -18.23
N ILE A 472 -30.63 16.72 -18.29
CA ILE A 472 -30.13 15.48 -17.66
C ILE A 472 -29.99 15.62 -16.14
N ASN A 473 -29.91 16.85 -15.63
CA ASN A 473 -29.87 17.12 -14.20
C ASN A 473 -31.24 16.96 -13.51
N ASP A 474 -32.24 16.36 -14.17
CA ASP A 474 -33.54 16.07 -13.59
C ASP A 474 -33.40 15.14 -12.36
N PRO A 475 -33.96 15.53 -11.19
CA PRO A 475 -33.91 14.70 -9.99
C PRO A 475 -34.66 13.37 -10.12
N ASN A 476 -35.58 13.24 -11.08
CA ASN A 476 -36.33 12.01 -11.33
C ASN A 476 -35.58 11.01 -12.23
N LEU A 477 -34.41 11.38 -12.74
CA LEU A 477 -33.63 10.54 -13.64
C LEU A 477 -32.59 9.74 -12.84
N ALA A 478 -32.59 8.40 -13.00
CA ALA A 478 -31.60 7.53 -12.40
C ALA A 478 -30.20 7.82 -12.97
N ASP A 479 -29.14 7.59 -12.18
CA ASP A 479 -27.76 7.89 -12.61
C ASP A 479 -27.31 7.04 -13.81
N ASP A 480 -27.83 5.81 -13.94
CA ASP A 480 -27.60 4.96 -15.10
C ASP A 480 -28.25 5.54 -16.36
N ASP A 481 -29.50 6.02 -16.25
CA ASP A 481 -30.22 6.66 -17.36
C ASP A 481 -29.58 7.99 -17.76
N LYS A 482 -29.09 8.79 -16.79
CA LYS A 482 -28.30 10.01 -17.07
C LYS A 482 -27.10 9.71 -17.96
N THR A 483 -26.40 8.61 -17.66
CA THR A 483 -25.23 8.17 -18.42
C THR A 483 -25.62 7.77 -19.85
N GLN A 484 -26.72 7.02 -20.00
CA GLN A 484 -27.23 6.60 -21.30
C GLN A 484 -27.71 7.78 -22.16
N VAL A 485 -28.44 8.74 -21.57
CA VAL A 485 -28.91 9.95 -22.24
C VAL A 485 -27.73 10.79 -22.73
N LEU A 486 -26.72 11.01 -21.89
CA LEU A 486 -25.52 11.73 -22.29
C LEU A 486 -24.74 11.03 -23.41
N GLU A 487 -24.68 9.69 -23.41
CA GLU A 487 -24.08 8.93 -24.51
C GLU A 487 -24.82 9.21 -25.82
N GLN A 488 -26.15 9.26 -25.80
CA GLN A 488 -26.92 9.61 -27.01
C GLN A 488 -26.71 11.06 -27.44
N VAL A 489 -26.58 12.00 -26.50
CA VAL A 489 -26.22 13.40 -26.81
C VAL A 489 -24.86 13.48 -27.50
N LYS A 490 -23.87 12.71 -27.03
CA LYS A 490 -22.54 12.62 -27.68
C LYS A 490 -22.65 12.06 -29.09
N VAL A 491 -23.38 10.96 -29.28
CA VAL A 491 -23.60 10.36 -30.60
C VAL A 491 -24.26 11.35 -31.56
N LEU A 492 -25.25 12.12 -31.09
CA LEU A 492 -25.90 13.17 -31.88
C LEU A 492 -24.93 14.30 -32.21
N ALA A 493 -24.08 14.71 -31.27
CA ALA A 493 -23.09 15.75 -31.50
C ALA A 493 -22.05 15.34 -32.55
N GLU A 494 -21.54 14.10 -32.47
CA GLU A 494 -20.59 13.55 -33.44
C GLU A 494 -21.22 13.37 -34.83
N ALA A 495 -22.46 12.85 -34.89
CA ALA A 495 -23.21 12.75 -36.14
C ALA A 495 -23.47 14.14 -36.75
N GLY A 496 -23.76 15.13 -35.92
CA GLY A 496 -24.12 16.49 -36.33
C GLY A 496 -22.99 17.26 -37.01
N GLN A 497 -21.74 16.79 -36.88
CA GLN A 497 -20.59 17.34 -37.61
C GLN A 497 -20.67 17.06 -39.11
N ASN A 498 -21.32 15.96 -39.52
CA ASN A 498 -21.49 15.56 -40.92
C ASN A 498 -22.92 15.03 -41.17
N PRO A 499 -23.95 15.89 -41.09
CA PRO A 499 -25.35 15.46 -41.03
C PRO A 499 -25.85 14.77 -42.30
N ASN A 500 -25.22 15.02 -43.45
CA ASN A 500 -25.61 14.44 -44.74
C ASN A 500 -25.04 13.04 -44.99
N LYS A 501 -24.18 12.53 -44.10
CA LYS A 501 -23.59 11.19 -44.27
C LYS A 501 -24.60 10.13 -43.80
N GLU A 502 -24.86 9.12 -44.62
CA GLU A 502 -25.83 8.05 -44.31
C GLU A 502 -25.55 7.39 -42.94
N THR A 503 -24.27 7.17 -42.59
CA THR A 503 -23.89 6.61 -41.28
C THR A 503 -24.27 7.54 -40.12
N ALA A 504 -24.13 8.86 -40.29
CA ALA A 504 -24.48 9.85 -39.29
C ALA A 504 -26.00 9.94 -39.09
N GLN A 505 -26.77 9.94 -40.18
CA GLN A 505 -28.24 9.87 -40.12
C GLN A 505 -28.74 8.60 -39.42
N LYS A 506 -28.13 7.44 -39.71
CA LYS A 506 -28.46 6.17 -39.04
C LYS A 506 -28.12 6.19 -37.54
N GLN A 507 -26.97 6.76 -37.17
CA GLN A 507 -26.58 6.95 -35.77
C GLN A 507 -27.54 7.89 -35.05
N ALA A 508 -27.86 9.03 -35.65
CA ALA A 508 -28.78 10.02 -35.09
C ALA A 508 -30.19 9.44 -34.91
N LYS A 509 -30.73 8.73 -35.92
CA LYS A 509 -32.04 8.07 -35.83
C LYS A 509 -32.09 7.07 -34.66
N ARG A 510 -31.04 6.26 -34.49
CA ARG A 510 -30.94 5.32 -33.36
C ARG A 510 -30.86 6.05 -32.02
N ALA A 511 -30.02 7.07 -31.92
CA ALA A 511 -29.85 7.85 -30.69
C ALA A 511 -31.15 8.55 -30.26
N MET A 512 -31.87 9.17 -31.20
CA MET A 512 -33.18 9.76 -30.94
C MET A 512 -34.22 8.71 -30.52
N GLY A 513 -34.20 7.53 -31.14
CA GLY A 513 -35.07 6.41 -30.75
C GLY A 513 -34.81 5.97 -29.30
N PHE A 514 -33.55 5.82 -28.91
CA PHE A 514 -33.16 5.50 -27.53
C PHE A 514 -33.60 6.59 -26.54
N LEU A 515 -33.39 7.86 -26.85
CA LEU A 515 -33.82 8.98 -26.02
C LEU A 515 -35.33 8.98 -25.80
N LYS A 516 -36.11 8.65 -26.85
CA LYS A 516 -37.56 8.55 -26.76
C LYS A 516 -37.99 7.42 -25.82
N VAL A 517 -37.35 6.24 -25.93
CA VAL A 517 -37.63 5.10 -25.05
C VAL A 517 -37.35 5.42 -23.58
N ILE A 518 -36.23 6.09 -23.29
CA ILE A 518 -35.89 6.51 -21.92
C ILE A 518 -36.94 7.52 -21.41
N ALA A 519 -37.32 8.50 -22.24
CA ALA A 519 -38.34 9.49 -21.88
C ALA A 519 -39.71 8.86 -21.60
N GLU A 520 -40.14 7.86 -22.37
CA GLU A 520 -41.41 7.15 -22.14
C GLU A 520 -41.47 6.40 -20.80
N GLY A 521 -40.31 6.04 -20.22
CA GLY A 521 -40.21 5.40 -18.91
C GLY A 521 -40.28 6.35 -17.71
N LEU A 522 -40.32 7.67 -17.92
CA LEU A 522 -40.28 8.69 -16.87
C LEU A 522 -41.66 9.32 -16.61
N PRO A 523 -41.89 9.92 -15.42
CA PRO A 523 -43.09 10.68 -15.16
C PRO A 523 -43.26 11.82 -16.17
N SER A 524 -44.49 12.13 -16.60
CA SER A 524 -44.76 13.17 -17.60
C SER A 524 -44.29 14.58 -17.19
N ALA A 525 -44.09 14.82 -15.89
CA ALA A 525 -43.57 16.06 -15.34
C ALA A 525 -42.03 16.17 -15.38
N ALA A 526 -41.32 15.10 -15.77
CA ALA A 526 -39.88 15.10 -15.88
C ALA A 526 -39.42 16.10 -16.96
N GLN A 527 -38.41 16.88 -16.62
CA GLN A 527 -37.77 17.87 -17.49
C GLN A 527 -37.21 17.21 -18.75
N LEU A 528 -36.66 15.98 -18.65
CA LEU A 528 -36.18 15.25 -19.81
C LEU A 528 -37.30 14.92 -20.80
N VAL A 529 -38.49 14.54 -20.32
CA VAL A 529 -39.65 14.20 -21.16
C VAL A 529 -40.10 15.42 -21.96
N LYS A 530 -40.28 16.55 -21.28
CA LYS A 530 -40.67 17.81 -21.92
C LYS A 530 -39.63 18.24 -22.97
N THR A 531 -38.35 18.20 -22.58
CA THR A 531 -37.25 18.58 -23.46
C THR A 531 -37.22 17.70 -24.71
N CYS A 532 -37.29 16.38 -24.57
CA CYS A 532 -37.31 15.44 -25.70
C CYS A 532 -38.49 15.67 -26.65
N GLN A 533 -39.69 15.97 -26.12
CA GLN A 533 -40.86 16.28 -26.95
C GLN A 533 -40.64 17.54 -27.80
N ASP A 534 -40.03 18.57 -27.21
CA ASP A 534 -39.82 19.86 -27.86
C ASP A 534 -38.69 19.81 -28.91
N ILE A 535 -37.58 19.12 -28.62
CA ILE A 535 -36.36 19.24 -29.43
C ILE A 535 -36.10 18.09 -30.39
N LEU A 536 -36.55 16.85 -30.11
CA LEU A 536 -36.26 15.71 -31.00
C LEU A 536 -36.77 15.93 -32.43
N PRO A 537 -37.95 16.53 -32.67
CA PRO A 537 -38.39 16.85 -34.04
C PRO A 537 -37.45 17.83 -34.75
N ALA A 538 -36.92 18.83 -34.04
CA ALA A 538 -35.99 19.79 -34.60
C ALA A 538 -34.62 19.16 -34.90
N ILE A 539 -34.16 18.24 -34.04
CA ILE A 539 -32.95 17.43 -34.29
C ILE A 539 -33.16 16.53 -35.52
N ALA A 540 -34.30 15.85 -35.64
CA ALA A 540 -34.61 15.04 -36.82
C ALA A 540 -34.57 15.86 -38.12
N HIS A 541 -35.15 17.06 -38.09
CA HIS A 541 -35.10 17.99 -39.23
C HIS A 541 -33.67 18.36 -39.63
N TYR A 542 -32.77 18.60 -38.68
CA TYR A 542 -31.37 18.90 -38.95
C TYR A 542 -30.64 17.76 -39.69
N PHE A 543 -31.01 16.51 -39.40
CA PHE A 543 -30.45 15.32 -40.07
C PHE A 543 -31.21 14.91 -41.35
N GLY A 544 -32.32 15.58 -41.68
CA GLY A 544 -33.18 15.22 -42.81
C GLY A 544 -33.92 13.88 -42.61
N LEU A 545 -34.33 13.59 -41.37
CA LEU A 545 -34.96 12.33 -40.94
C LEU A 545 -36.48 12.40 -40.76
#